data_AF-A0A828ZP47-F1
#
_entry.id   AF-A0A828ZP47-F1
#
_cell.length_a   1.000
_cell.length_b   1.000
_cell.length_c   1.000
_cell.angle_alpha   90.00
_cell.angle_beta   90.00
_cell.angle_gamma   90.00
#
_symmetry.space_group_name_H-M   'P 1'
#
loop_
_entity.id
_entity.type
_entity.pdbx_description
1 polymer ?
#
loop_
_entity_poly.entity_id
_entity_poly.type
_entity_poly.pdbx_seq_one_letter_code
_entity_poly.pdbx_strand_id
1 'polypeptide(L)'
;MNILTEKQVTDLIKSANRKRNRYLKSDIYARDMCSLLLQNWNMRDNDTFLIEKPSTTPTIEFMAIYQQLLDIHPEEFEGRDIKKIKESIQKSIYGSIHTELFSNYINELKNNDQDSFLVVPVSFYYLSYRSADFTKRSDVAVIIQKQNNQINVQIYDKVQIRAVRPDEYAKKKNVHKNSWTKEEIAKLTPIYTYELSDVQSLVDVLRIGRNHYNWHEKAVPFPKYKKSYYIYNKLSKYATIEGYSSHVGTIQYVRDNSEIKNMNAALKYILGTKSEIIIDGKKFFQTKYKTLSTEQLNHTINELMFTHLKKLGYGQVTENFIRNAYEVYKEAKSQRSALDMIDKIAHKSEWGGINKNNHWIIPTEIRKSIDHTLCFSYGLPSSENKQKSCYHLTPIEILSVKIKCTESRQQQLHNIIRRISVPSFSTMVERRRRQQEQGVIREV
;
A
#
# COMPACT_ATOMS: atom_id res chain seq x y z
N MET A 1 21.31 3.65 -18.90
CA MET A 1 21.30 4.98 -18.27
C MET A 1 22.50 5.09 -17.35
N ASN A 2 23.42 6.00 -17.66
CA ASN A 2 24.62 6.23 -16.85
C ASN A 2 24.26 6.88 -15.51
N ILE A 3 25.16 6.77 -14.52
CA ILE A 3 25.05 7.50 -13.26
C ILE A 3 24.97 9.00 -13.57
N LEU A 4 23.97 9.67 -13.00
CA LEU A 4 23.73 11.10 -13.20
C LEU A 4 24.69 11.94 -12.36
N THR A 5 25.05 13.12 -12.86
CA THR A 5 25.81 14.11 -12.08
C THR A 5 24.95 14.72 -10.97
N GLU A 6 25.57 15.30 -9.94
CA GLU A 6 24.84 15.97 -8.84
C GLU A 6 23.88 17.06 -9.33
N LYS A 7 24.30 17.81 -10.36
CA LYS A 7 23.46 18.83 -11.00
C LYS A 7 22.22 18.21 -11.65
N GLN A 8 22.40 17.13 -12.42
CA GLN A 8 21.29 16.42 -13.05
C GLN A 8 20.33 15.82 -12.02
N VAL A 9 20.86 15.21 -10.95
CA VAL A 9 20.07 14.69 -9.82
C VAL A 9 19.26 15.81 -9.19
N THR A 10 19.89 16.96 -8.91
CA THR A 10 19.24 18.13 -8.32
C THR A 10 18.13 18.67 -9.21
N ASP A 11 18.36 18.77 -10.52
CA ASP A 11 17.37 19.28 -11.48
C ASP A 11 16.16 18.34 -11.61
N LEU A 12 16.39 17.02 -11.61
CA LEU A 12 15.30 16.03 -11.60
C LEU A 12 14.52 16.05 -10.28
N ILE A 13 15.17 16.23 -9.13
CA ILE A 13 14.48 16.40 -7.84
C ILE A 13 13.62 17.68 -7.86
N LYS A 14 14.16 18.80 -8.36
CA LYS A 14 13.38 20.05 -8.53
C LYS A 14 12.17 19.82 -9.44
N SER A 15 12.36 19.10 -10.55
CA SER A 15 11.27 18.72 -11.47
C SER A 15 10.21 17.85 -10.79
N ALA A 16 10.62 16.84 -10.01
CA ALA A 16 9.73 15.99 -9.23
C ALA A 16 8.86 16.82 -8.28
N ASN A 17 9.47 17.75 -7.54
CA ASN A 17 8.76 18.64 -6.63
C ASN A 17 7.74 19.52 -7.38
N ARG A 18 8.10 20.10 -8.54
CA ARG A 18 7.14 20.89 -9.35
C ARG A 18 5.94 20.05 -9.81
N LYS A 19 6.18 18.81 -10.24
CA LYS A 19 5.13 17.88 -10.69
C LYS A 19 4.17 17.52 -9.56
N ARG A 20 4.71 17.23 -8.36
CA ARG A 20 3.90 16.98 -7.17
C ARG A 20 3.13 18.22 -6.72
N ASN A 21 3.77 19.38 -6.67
CA ASN A 21 3.11 20.65 -6.36
C ASN A 21 1.91 20.90 -7.28
N ARG A 22 2.07 20.63 -8.58
CA ARG A 22 0.97 20.77 -9.56
C ARG A 22 -0.17 19.80 -9.26
N TYR A 23 0.14 18.54 -8.98
CA TYR A 23 -0.88 17.53 -8.65
C TYR A 23 -1.61 17.87 -7.35
N LEU A 24 -0.88 18.20 -6.30
CA LEU A 24 -1.44 18.61 -5.01
C LEU A 24 -2.27 19.87 -5.13
N LYS A 25 -1.98 20.74 -6.10
CA LYS A 25 -2.76 21.94 -6.38
C LYS A 25 -3.94 21.71 -7.32
N SER A 26 -4.05 20.54 -7.95
CA SER A 26 -5.13 20.21 -8.90
C SER A 26 -6.46 19.89 -8.21
N ASP A 27 -7.56 20.18 -8.90
CA ASP A 27 -8.92 19.95 -8.39
C ASP A 27 -9.26 18.47 -8.20
N ILE A 28 -8.53 17.58 -8.89
CA ILE A 28 -8.72 16.13 -8.79
C ILE A 28 -8.06 15.51 -7.55
N TYR A 29 -7.15 16.20 -6.87
CA TYR A 29 -6.33 15.61 -5.81
C TYR A 29 -7.16 15.05 -4.64
N ALA A 30 -8.06 15.84 -4.05
CA ALA A 30 -8.89 15.35 -2.94
C ALA A 30 -9.74 14.15 -3.35
N ARG A 31 -10.31 14.19 -4.56
CA ARG A 31 -11.12 13.10 -5.09
C ARG A 31 -10.29 11.83 -5.22
N ASP A 32 -9.11 11.94 -5.82
CA ASP A 32 -8.19 10.82 -6.03
C ASP A 32 -7.72 10.22 -4.70
N MET A 33 -7.41 11.05 -3.69
CA MET A 33 -7.00 10.57 -2.37
C MET A 33 -8.14 9.95 -1.57
N CYS A 34 -9.37 10.49 -1.67
CA CYS A 34 -10.56 9.88 -1.09
C CYS A 34 -10.85 8.51 -1.72
N SER A 35 -10.73 8.41 -3.05
CA SER A 35 -10.84 7.13 -3.76
C SER A 35 -9.79 6.14 -3.29
N LEU A 36 -8.53 6.59 -3.16
CA LEU A 36 -7.43 5.75 -2.69
C LEU A 36 -7.65 5.20 -1.26
N LEU A 37 -8.26 5.99 -0.37
CA LEU A 37 -8.63 5.51 0.97
C LEU A 37 -9.71 4.42 0.91
N LEU A 38 -10.77 4.62 0.12
CA LEU A 38 -11.80 3.60 -0.09
C LEU A 38 -11.20 2.30 -0.67
N GLN A 39 -10.31 2.43 -1.64
CA GLN A 39 -9.56 1.31 -2.22
C GLN A 39 -8.72 0.60 -1.16
N ASN A 40 -8.01 1.35 -0.32
CA ASN A 40 -7.21 0.79 0.77
C ASN A 40 -8.06 -0.02 1.76
N TRP A 41 -9.31 0.38 1.97
CA TRP A 41 -10.29 -0.30 2.84
C TRP A 41 -11.05 -1.45 2.16
N ASN A 42 -10.82 -1.70 0.86
CA ASN A 42 -11.58 -2.64 0.02
C ASN A 42 -13.06 -2.25 -0.13
N MET A 43 -13.37 -0.96 -0.22
CA MET A 43 -14.73 -0.42 -0.40
C MET A 43 -14.94 0.17 -1.80
N ARG A 44 -13.88 0.21 -2.61
CA ARG A 44 -13.88 0.65 -4.01
C ARG A 44 -12.78 -0.08 -4.78
N ASP A 45 -12.96 -0.17 -6.08
CA ASP A 45 -11.91 -0.62 -7.01
C ASP A 45 -10.89 0.47 -7.27
N ASN A 46 -9.76 0.06 -7.85
CA ASN A 46 -8.95 0.99 -8.61
C ASN A 46 -9.90 1.69 -9.58
N ASP A 47 -10.17 2.95 -9.27
CA ASP A 47 -10.32 3.89 -10.37
C ASP A 47 -9.01 3.74 -11.12
N THR A 48 -9.05 3.16 -12.33
CA THR A 48 -7.94 3.30 -13.27
C THR A 48 -7.77 4.79 -13.44
N PHE A 49 -6.91 5.41 -12.62
CA PHE A 49 -6.44 6.77 -12.80
C PHE A 49 -6.06 6.81 -14.27
N LEU A 50 -6.82 7.63 -15.00
CA LEU A 50 -7.02 7.57 -16.44
C LEU A 50 -5.73 7.15 -17.15
N ILE A 51 -5.93 6.33 -18.17
CA ILE A 51 -4.99 5.62 -19.05
C ILE A 51 -3.84 6.49 -19.62
N GLU A 52 -3.81 7.77 -19.29
CA GLU A 52 -2.74 8.74 -19.50
C GLU A 52 -2.12 9.14 -18.15
N LYS A 53 -1.26 8.30 -17.55
CA LYS A 53 -0.77 8.60 -16.19
C LYS A 53 0.11 9.87 -16.17
N PRO A 54 -0.23 10.88 -15.34
CA PRO A 54 0.64 12.01 -15.04
C PRO A 54 1.92 11.54 -14.35
N SER A 55 2.92 12.42 -14.29
CA SER A 55 4.20 12.13 -13.67
C SER A 55 4.16 11.79 -12.16
N THR A 56 3.05 12.03 -11.45
CA THR A 56 2.82 11.60 -10.05
C THR A 56 1.44 10.94 -9.92
N THR A 57 1.19 10.16 -8.86
CA THR A 57 -0.04 9.37 -8.64
C THR A 57 -0.44 9.39 -7.17
N PRO A 58 -1.70 9.15 -6.81
CA PRO A 58 -2.12 9.15 -5.41
C PRO A 58 -1.42 8.03 -4.61
N THR A 59 -1.03 6.91 -5.25
CA THR A 59 -0.18 5.88 -4.61
C THR A 59 1.18 6.42 -4.19
N ILE A 60 1.78 7.31 -4.98
CA ILE A 60 3.05 7.97 -4.62
C ILE A 60 2.84 8.95 -3.46
N GLU A 61 1.75 9.70 -3.49
CA GLU A 61 1.40 10.62 -2.38
C GLU A 61 1.02 9.86 -1.10
N PHE A 62 0.53 8.63 -1.20
CA PHE A 62 0.32 7.76 -0.05
C PHE A 62 1.62 7.34 0.66
N MET A 63 2.71 7.11 -0.09
CA MET A 63 4.03 6.83 0.50
C MET A 63 4.51 8.00 1.37
N ALA A 64 4.21 9.20 0.89
CA ALA A 64 4.50 10.47 1.55
C ALA A 64 3.73 10.65 2.87
N ILE A 65 2.50 10.15 2.95
CA ILE A 65 1.71 10.10 4.18
C ILE A 65 2.28 9.05 5.15
N TYR A 66 2.70 7.89 4.63
CA TYR A 66 3.40 6.87 5.40
C TYR A 66 4.68 7.39 6.05
N GLN A 67 5.39 8.30 5.40
CA GLN A 67 6.58 8.92 5.97
C GLN A 67 6.30 9.72 7.26
N GLN A 68 5.09 10.27 7.40
CA GLN A 68 4.68 11.01 8.61
C GLN A 68 4.23 10.08 9.74
N LEU A 69 3.94 8.81 9.45
CA LEU A 69 3.72 7.82 10.49
C LEU A 69 4.91 7.74 11.45
N LEU A 70 6.14 7.97 10.94
CA LEU A 70 7.36 8.00 11.74
C LEU A 70 7.41 9.16 12.74
N ASP A 71 6.69 10.26 12.47
CA ASP A 71 6.56 11.40 13.39
C ASP A 71 5.45 11.19 14.43
N ILE A 72 4.37 10.51 14.02
CA ILE A 72 3.25 10.21 14.91
C ILE A 72 3.57 9.06 15.87
N HIS A 73 4.25 8.03 15.39
CA HIS A 73 4.52 6.81 16.15
C HIS A 73 6.00 6.41 16.14
N PRO A 74 6.92 7.27 16.64
CA PRO A 74 8.35 6.94 16.68
C PRO A 74 8.65 5.67 17.50
N GLU A 75 7.82 5.35 18.49
CA GLU A 75 7.93 4.16 19.34
C GLU A 75 7.87 2.84 18.55
N GLU A 76 7.17 2.84 17.41
CA GLU A 76 7.05 1.67 16.54
C GLU A 76 8.34 1.35 15.78
N PHE A 77 9.28 2.30 15.76
CA PHE A 77 10.55 2.24 15.03
C PHE A 77 11.77 2.27 15.95
N GLU A 78 11.60 2.04 17.25
CA GLU A 78 12.72 1.96 18.18
C GLU A 78 13.73 0.88 17.73
N GLY A 79 15.01 1.27 17.66
CA GLY A 79 16.10 0.47 17.10
C GLY A 79 16.33 0.65 15.59
N ARG A 80 15.58 1.54 14.93
CA ARG A 80 15.70 1.86 13.50
C ARG A 80 16.17 3.31 13.30
N ASP A 81 16.84 3.57 12.19
CA ASP A 81 17.22 4.93 11.79
C ASP A 81 16.04 5.61 11.05
N ILE A 82 15.22 6.33 11.83
CA ILE A 82 14.06 7.07 11.31
C ILE A 82 14.46 8.05 10.19
N LYS A 83 15.61 8.73 10.31
CA LYS A 83 16.05 9.71 9.31
C LYS A 83 16.35 9.02 7.98
N LYS A 84 17.03 7.88 8.05
CA LYS A 84 17.35 7.06 6.87
C LYS A 84 16.13 6.41 6.25
N ILE A 85 15.18 5.93 7.06
CA ILE A 85 13.89 5.43 6.54
C ILE A 85 13.17 6.54 5.76
N LYS A 86 13.12 7.75 6.32
CA LYS A 86 12.53 8.91 5.66
C LYS A 86 13.24 9.19 4.32
N GLU A 87 14.56 9.17 4.29
CA GLU A 87 15.35 9.34 3.06
C GLU A 87 15.03 8.23 2.02
N SER A 88 14.95 6.98 2.45
CA SER A 88 14.61 5.83 1.60
C SER A 88 13.22 5.98 0.96
N ILE A 89 12.20 6.36 1.74
CA ILE A 89 10.84 6.64 1.21
C ILE A 89 10.88 7.82 0.22
N GLN A 90 11.64 8.86 0.54
CA GLN A 90 11.75 10.05 -0.31
C GLN A 90 12.44 9.75 -1.64
N LYS A 91 13.55 9.02 -1.64
CA LYS A 91 14.22 8.54 -2.86
C LYS A 91 13.30 7.63 -3.68
N SER A 92 12.50 6.80 -3.01
CA SER A 92 11.49 5.97 -3.66
C SER A 92 10.43 6.80 -4.39
N ILE A 93 9.95 7.89 -3.77
CA ILE A 93 9.00 8.82 -4.38
C ILE A 93 9.63 9.52 -5.59
N TYR A 94 10.82 10.10 -5.43
CA TYR A 94 11.49 10.82 -6.52
C TYR A 94 11.83 9.89 -7.69
N GLY A 95 12.37 8.69 -7.43
CA GLY A 95 12.63 7.69 -8.44
C GLY A 95 11.36 7.21 -9.15
N SER A 96 10.22 7.13 -8.45
CA SER A 96 8.95 6.73 -9.06
C SER A 96 8.36 7.77 -10.02
N ILE A 97 8.75 9.05 -9.85
CA ILE A 97 8.36 10.18 -10.71
C ILE A 97 9.37 10.39 -11.85
N HIS A 98 10.65 10.18 -11.56
CA HIS A 98 11.79 10.30 -12.47
C HIS A 98 12.65 9.05 -12.34
N THR A 99 12.32 8.04 -13.15
CA THR A 99 12.98 6.72 -13.15
C THR A 99 14.46 6.78 -13.49
N GLU A 100 14.91 7.87 -14.10
CA GLU A 100 16.32 8.17 -14.37
C GLU A 100 17.15 8.25 -13.07
N LEU A 101 16.53 8.61 -11.94
CA LEU A 101 17.20 8.68 -10.65
C LEU A 101 17.52 7.30 -10.05
N PHE A 102 16.88 6.23 -10.52
CA PHE A 102 17.05 4.91 -9.91
C PHE A 102 18.48 4.37 -10.04
N SER A 103 19.20 4.69 -11.12
CA SER A 103 20.62 4.30 -11.25
C SER A 103 21.46 4.85 -10.09
N ASN A 104 21.28 6.12 -9.72
CA ASN A 104 21.97 6.72 -8.58
C ASN A 104 21.49 6.10 -7.26
N TYR A 105 20.18 6.05 -7.03
CA TYR A 105 19.63 5.62 -5.74
C TYR A 105 19.88 4.14 -5.43
N ILE A 106 19.89 3.25 -6.43
CA ILE A 106 20.22 1.83 -6.23
C ILE A 106 21.70 1.69 -5.85
N ASN A 107 22.60 2.46 -6.48
CA ASN A 107 24.03 2.45 -6.16
C ASN A 107 24.34 3.03 -4.77
N GLU A 108 23.52 3.96 -4.28
CA GLU A 108 23.63 4.55 -2.95
C GLU A 108 23.13 3.62 -1.82
N LEU A 109 22.42 2.53 -2.14
CA LEU A 109 21.91 1.60 -1.13
C LEU A 109 23.05 0.99 -0.30
N LYS A 110 22.93 1.12 1.02
CA LYS A 110 23.88 0.53 1.97
C LYS A 110 23.66 -0.98 2.06
N ASN A 111 24.76 -1.72 1.97
CA ASN A 111 24.75 -3.17 2.02
C ASN A 111 24.36 -3.66 3.42
N ASN A 112 23.47 -4.66 3.49
CA ASN A 112 22.99 -5.29 4.72
C ASN A 112 22.31 -4.32 5.70
N ASP A 113 21.69 -3.25 5.18
CA ASP A 113 21.01 -2.24 5.99
C ASP A 113 19.50 -2.26 5.71
N GLN A 114 18.71 -2.55 6.73
CA GLN A 114 17.24 -2.64 6.61
C GLN A 114 16.55 -1.28 6.39
N ASP A 115 17.18 -0.18 6.78
CA ASP A 115 16.67 1.18 6.64
C ASP A 115 17.09 1.82 5.32
N SER A 116 18.02 1.19 4.60
CA SER A 116 18.40 1.52 3.22
C SER A 116 17.61 0.71 2.21
N PHE A 117 16.56 1.31 1.62
CA PHE A 117 15.71 0.60 0.67
C PHE A 117 15.08 1.54 -0.37
N LEU A 118 14.52 0.94 -1.42
CA LEU A 118 13.56 1.59 -2.31
C LEU A 118 12.25 0.80 -2.37
N VAL A 119 11.10 1.46 -2.42
CA VAL A 119 9.78 0.85 -2.65
C VAL A 119 9.09 1.52 -3.84
N VAL A 120 8.82 0.76 -4.90
CA VAL A 120 8.37 1.32 -6.19
C VAL A 120 7.06 0.66 -6.62
N PRO A 121 5.97 1.43 -6.85
CA PRO A 121 4.74 0.90 -7.44
C PRO A 121 4.96 0.65 -8.93
N VAL A 122 4.71 -0.56 -9.41
CA VAL A 122 4.87 -0.91 -10.84
C VAL A 122 3.65 -1.66 -11.36
N SER A 123 3.42 -1.56 -12.66
CA SER A 123 2.32 -2.20 -13.36
C SER A 123 2.85 -3.21 -14.37
N PHE A 124 2.17 -4.33 -14.51
CA PHE A 124 2.40 -5.26 -15.61
C PHE A 124 1.07 -5.71 -16.22
N TYR A 125 1.15 -6.21 -17.45
CA TYR A 125 0.00 -6.75 -18.16
C TYR A 125 0.05 -8.28 -18.14
N TYR A 126 -1.12 -8.92 -18.17
CA TYR A 126 -1.28 -10.37 -18.22
C TYR A 126 -2.48 -10.77 -19.08
N LEU A 127 -2.45 -11.96 -19.68
CA LEU A 127 -3.53 -12.45 -20.53
C LEU A 127 -4.79 -12.76 -19.72
N SER A 128 -5.96 -12.34 -20.21
CA SER A 128 -7.29 -12.58 -19.62
C SER A 128 -7.74 -14.04 -19.77
N TYR A 129 -8.58 -14.55 -18.85
CA TYR A 129 -9.23 -15.86 -19.01
C TYR A 129 -10.26 -15.88 -20.16
N ARG A 130 -10.86 -14.72 -20.49
CA ARG A 130 -12.00 -14.64 -21.41
C ARG A 130 -11.60 -14.61 -22.88
N SER A 131 -10.37 -14.22 -23.19
CA SER A 131 -9.78 -14.35 -24.53
C SER A 131 -8.30 -13.99 -24.46
N ALA A 132 -7.49 -14.68 -25.29
CA ALA A 132 -6.07 -14.44 -25.46
C ALA A 132 -5.76 -13.03 -25.99
N ASP A 133 -6.75 -12.33 -26.56
CA ASP A 133 -6.62 -10.98 -27.13
C ASP A 133 -6.83 -9.87 -26.11
N PHE A 134 -7.34 -10.19 -24.92
CA PHE A 134 -7.53 -9.21 -23.85
C PHE A 134 -6.39 -9.28 -22.84
N THR A 135 -5.61 -8.21 -22.76
CA THR A 135 -4.66 -8.01 -21.68
C THR A 135 -5.34 -7.29 -20.51
N LYS A 136 -5.18 -7.84 -19.31
CA LYS A 136 -5.52 -7.16 -18.06
C LYS A 136 -4.26 -6.56 -17.45
N ARG A 137 -4.42 -5.50 -16.67
CA ARG A 137 -3.35 -4.86 -15.89
C ARG A 137 -3.40 -5.35 -14.45
N SER A 138 -2.23 -5.56 -13.85
CA SER A 138 -2.06 -5.73 -12.41
C SER A 138 -0.99 -4.77 -11.92
N ASP A 139 -1.19 -4.25 -10.71
CA ASP A 139 -0.24 -3.37 -10.05
C ASP A 139 0.35 -4.07 -8.83
N VAL A 140 1.67 -3.98 -8.68
CA VAL A 140 2.46 -4.60 -7.60
C VAL A 140 3.44 -3.59 -7.02
N ALA A 141 4.02 -3.91 -5.86
CA ALA A 141 5.06 -3.09 -5.25
C ALA A 141 6.39 -3.85 -5.26
N VAL A 142 7.44 -3.18 -5.72
CA VAL A 142 8.81 -3.70 -5.77
C VAL A 142 9.61 -3.09 -4.64
N ILE A 143 10.27 -3.92 -3.84
CA ILE A 143 11.21 -3.50 -2.80
C ILE A 143 12.62 -3.84 -3.26
N ILE A 144 13.54 -2.90 -3.12
CA ILE A 144 14.93 -3.05 -3.54
C ILE A 144 15.82 -2.75 -2.34
N GLN A 145 16.71 -3.68 -2.02
CA GLN A 145 17.72 -3.56 -0.98
C GLN A 145 19.05 -4.10 -1.49
N LYS A 146 20.15 -3.77 -0.80
CA LYS A 146 21.45 -4.39 -1.06
C LYS A 146 21.78 -5.36 0.06
N GLN A 147 21.96 -6.63 -0.27
CA GLN A 147 22.27 -7.70 0.68
C GLN A 147 23.42 -8.53 0.13
N ASN A 148 24.43 -8.80 0.95
CA ASN A 148 25.63 -9.57 0.55
C ASN A 148 26.27 -9.05 -0.76
N ASN A 149 26.29 -7.73 -0.92
CA ASN A 149 26.75 -7.01 -2.12
C ASN A 149 25.94 -7.28 -3.41
N GLN A 150 24.83 -7.99 -3.32
CA GLN A 150 23.87 -8.20 -4.40
C GLN A 150 22.67 -7.26 -4.25
N ILE A 151 22.01 -6.97 -5.37
CA ILE A 151 20.75 -6.24 -5.37
C ILE A 151 19.63 -7.25 -5.14
N ASN A 152 19.02 -7.21 -3.96
CA ASN A 152 17.87 -8.03 -3.63
C ASN A 152 16.59 -7.27 -4.04
N VAL A 153 15.80 -7.89 -4.91
CA VAL A 153 14.52 -7.36 -5.39
C VAL A 153 13.39 -8.26 -4.91
N GLN A 154 12.39 -7.67 -4.26
CA GLN A 154 11.23 -8.39 -3.74
C GLN A 154 9.95 -7.82 -4.34
N ILE A 155 9.04 -8.69 -4.80
CA ILE A 155 7.77 -8.27 -5.39
C ILE A 155 6.59 -8.69 -4.52
N TYR A 156 5.86 -7.69 -4.04
CA TYR A 156 4.58 -7.82 -3.39
C TYR A 156 3.45 -7.93 -4.42
N ASP A 157 2.95 -9.15 -4.62
CA ASP A 157 1.80 -9.46 -5.47
C ASP A 157 0.74 -10.22 -4.68
N LYS A 158 -0.03 -9.49 -3.87
CA LYS A 158 -1.08 -10.05 -3.00
C LYS A 158 -2.24 -10.67 -3.76
N VAL A 159 -2.37 -10.38 -5.05
CA VAL A 159 -3.38 -10.98 -5.92
C VAL A 159 -2.88 -12.32 -6.48
N GLN A 160 -1.58 -12.60 -6.34
CA GLN A 160 -0.91 -13.83 -6.76
C GLN A 160 -1.08 -14.08 -8.27
N ILE A 161 -1.09 -13.02 -9.08
CA ILE A 161 -1.34 -13.16 -10.53
C ILE A 161 -0.31 -14.09 -11.17
N ARG A 162 0.95 -14.04 -10.73
CA ARG A 162 2.00 -14.93 -11.26
C ARG A 162 1.84 -16.39 -10.82
N ALA A 163 1.26 -16.67 -9.66
CA ALA A 163 0.96 -18.05 -9.23
C ALA A 163 -0.29 -18.59 -9.95
N VAL A 164 -1.36 -17.80 -9.97
CA VAL A 164 -2.67 -18.16 -10.55
C VAL A 164 -2.60 -18.24 -12.08
N ARG A 165 -1.74 -17.46 -12.70
CA ARG A 165 -1.50 -17.43 -14.15
C ARG A 165 0.02 -17.34 -14.39
N PRO A 166 0.73 -18.48 -14.37
CA PRO A 166 2.17 -18.46 -14.52
C PRO A 166 2.60 -18.19 -15.97
N ASP A 167 3.60 -17.32 -16.11
CA ASP A 167 4.33 -17.12 -17.35
C ASP A 167 5.22 -18.33 -17.69
N GLU A 168 5.78 -18.39 -18.90
CA GLU A 168 6.64 -19.52 -19.32
C GLU A 168 7.86 -19.73 -18.43
N TYR A 169 8.50 -18.66 -17.93
CA TYR A 169 9.64 -18.79 -17.03
C TYR A 169 9.20 -19.34 -15.67
N ALA A 170 8.09 -18.85 -15.13
CA ALA A 170 7.51 -19.37 -13.90
C ALA A 170 7.09 -20.85 -14.03
N LYS A 171 6.66 -21.29 -15.22
CA LYS A 171 6.40 -22.70 -15.53
C LYS A 171 7.70 -23.50 -15.57
N LYS A 172 8.67 -23.08 -16.37
CA LYS A 172 9.97 -23.76 -16.56
C LYS A 172 10.73 -23.93 -15.24
N LYS A 173 10.72 -22.91 -14.37
CA LYS A 173 11.40 -22.92 -13.07
C LYS A 173 10.55 -23.51 -11.93
N ASN A 174 9.36 -24.05 -12.22
CA ASN A 174 8.39 -24.56 -11.23
C ASN A 174 8.05 -23.57 -10.10
N VAL A 175 8.21 -22.26 -10.33
CA VAL A 175 7.98 -21.20 -9.35
C VAL A 175 6.53 -21.29 -8.85
N HIS A 176 5.57 -21.41 -9.77
CA HIS A 176 4.14 -21.56 -9.45
C HIS A 176 3.73 -22.80 -8.65
N LYS A 177 4.51 -23.90 -8.67
CA LYS A 177 4.24 -25.09 -7.85
C LYS A 177 4.71 -24.92 -6.41
N ASN A 178 5.69 -24.04 -6.21
CA ASN A 178 6.26 -23.72 -4.90
C ASN A 178 5.54 -22.55 -4.21
N SER A 179 4.64 -21.83 -4.90
CA SER A 179 3.67 -20.96 -4.23
C SER A 179 2.66 -21.82 -3.47
N TRP A 180 2.89 -21.94 -2.17
CA TRP A 180 2.07 -22.68 -1.21
C TRP A 180 0.59 -22.32 -1.32
N THR A 181 -0.24 -23.27 -1.76
CA THR A 181 -1.70 -23.12 -1.92
C THR A 181 -2.44 -24.24 -1.17
N LYS A 182 -2.31 -24.26 0.16
CA LYS A 182 -3.27 -24.96 1.04
C LYS A 182 -4.38 -24.01 1.40
N GLU A 183 -5.65 -24.40 1.47
CA GLU A 183 -6.79 -23.47 1.72
C GLU A 183 -6.65 -22.63 3.00
N GLU A 184 -6.05 -23.19 4.06
CA GLU A 184 -5.75 -22.46 5.30
C GLU A 184 -4.59 -21.46 5.15
N ILE A 185 -3.61 -21.80 4.31
CA ILE A 185 -2.39 -21.03 3.98
C ILE A 185 -2.61 -20.10 2.79
N ALA A 186 -3.65 -20.30 1.99
CA ALA A 186 -4.06 -19.47 0.86
C ALA A 186 -4.46 -18.06 1.33
N LYS A 187 -4.60 -17.87 2.64
CA LYS A 187 -4.68 -16.56 3.31
C LYS A 187 -3.37 -15.79 3.26
N LEU A 188 -2.27 -16.42 2.90
CA LEU A 188 -0.91 -15.91 2.93
C LEU A 188 -0.26 -16.07 1.55
N THR A 189 0.52 -15.07 1.18
CA THR A 189 1.15 -14.91 -0.12
C THR A 189 2.65 -14.81 0.13
N PRO A 190 3.44 -15.80 -0.31
CA PRO A 190 4.89 -15.67 -0.35
C PRO A 190 5.31 -14.53 -1.27
N ILE A 191 6.35 -13.79 -0.89
CA ILE A 191 6.89 -12.67 -1.68
C ILE A 191 7.93 -13.23 -2.66
N TYR A 192 7.82 -12.86 -3.94
CA TYR A 192 8.79 -13.27 -4.97
C TYR A 192 10.11 -12.54 -4.76
N THR A 193 11.24 -13.23 -4.85
CA THR A 193 12.57 -12.67 -4.62
C THR A 193 13.52 -12.93 -5.80
N TYR A 194 14.36 -11.94 -6.10
CA TYR A 194 15.38 -11.99 -7.14
C TYR A 194 16.67 -11.38 -6.61
N GLU A 195 17.80 -12.04 -6.88
CA GLU A 195 19.12 -11.46 -6.67
C GLU A 195 19.72 -11.07 -8.01
N LEU A 196 20.11 -9.80 -8.14
CA LEU A 196 20.64 -9.21 -9.37
C LEU A 196 22.00 -8.58 -9.09
N SER A 197 22.88 -8.65 -10.08
CA SER A 197 24.15 -7.89 -10.09
C SER A 197 24.07 -6.64 -10.98
N ASP A 198 23.22 -6.64 -12.00
CA ASP A 198 23.11 -5.54 -12.97
C ASP A 198 22.03 -4.51 -12.58
N VAL A 199 22.49 -3.32 -12.16
CA VAL A 199 21.65 -2.15 -11.87
C VAL A 199 20.85 -1.72 -13.09
N GLN A 200 21.45 -1.74 -14.29
CA GLN A 200 20.84 -1.16 -15.47
C GLN A 200 19.60 -1.96 -15.90
N SER A 201 19.69 -3.29 -15.89
CA SER A 201 18.56 -4.17 -16.15
C SER A 201 17.40 -3.92 -15.18
N LEU A 202 17.67 -3.68 -13.90
CA LEU A 202 16.63 -3.35 -12.92
C LEU A 202 15.99 -1.99 -13.21
N VAL A 203 16.78 -0.96 -13.52
CA VAL A 203 16.27 0.37 -13.87
C VAL A 203 15.33 0.32 -15.08
N ASP A 204 15.65 -0.48 -16.09
CA ASP A 204 14.79 -0.65 -17.26
C ASP A 204 13.46 -1.36 -16.93
N VAL A 205 13.50 -2.33 -16.01
CA VAL A 205 12.29 -2.98 -15.48
C VAL A 205 11.42 -1.97 -14.75
N LEU A 206 12.00 -1.15 -13.86
CA LEU A 206 11.27 -0.14 -13.10
C LEU A 206 10.67 0.92 -14.02
N ARG A 207 11.44 1.42 -15.00
CA ARG A 207 10.98 2.42 -15.98
C ARG A 207 9.76 1.94 -16.76
N ILE A 208 9.81 0.72 -17.30
CA ILE A 208 8.70 0.13 -18.03
C ILE A 208 7.52 -0.17 -17.11
N GLY A 209 7.77 -0.66 -15.90
CA GLY A 209 6.74 -0.89 -14.90
C GLY A 209 6.04 0.39 -14.43
N ARG A 210 6.74 1.53 -14.46
CA ARG A 210 6.17 2.87 -14.24
C ARG A 210 5.45 3.45 -15.47
N ASN A 211 5.46 2.74 -16.60
CA ASN A 211 4.96 3.21 -17.90
C ASN A 211 5.72 4.44 -18.44
N HIS A 212 6.98 4.63 -18.05
CA HIS A 212 7.84 5.72 -18.56
C HIS A 212 8.49 5.31 -19.89
N TYR A 213 7.64 5.07 -20.90
CA TYR A 213 8.04 4.58 -22.21
C TYR A 213 8.82 5.63 -23.02
N ASN A 214 9.87 5.19 -23.72
CA ASN A 214 10.56 6.01 -24.71
C ASN A 214 9.72 6.14 -26.00
N TRP A 215 10.17 6.97 -26.95
CA TRP A 215 9.39 7.23 -28.16
C TRP A 215 9.17 5.99 -29.03
N HIS A 216 10.18 5.12 -29.19
CA HIS A 216 10.06 3.87 -29.94
C HIS A 216 9.03 2.94 -29.29
N GLU A 217 9.08 2.84 -27.97
CA GLU A 217 8.18 2.06 -27.13
C GLU A 217 6.73 2.55 -27.15
N LYS A 218 6.52 3.85 -27.40
CA LYS A 218 5.20 4.44 -27.64
C LYS A 218 4.72 4.21 -29.08
N ALA A 219 5.61 4.34 -30.07
CA ALA A 219 5.30 4.24 -31.50
C ALA A 219 5.05 2.80 -31.96
N VAL A 220 5.71 1.83 -31.33
CA VAL A 220 5.42 0.40 -31.49
C VAL A 220 4.64 -0.02 -30.25
N PRO A 221 3.30 0.13 -30.21
CA PRO A 221 2.52 -0.32 -29.07
C PRO A 221 2.88 -1.79 -28.86
N PHE A 222 3.60 -2.03 -27.76
CA PHE A 222 4.23 -3.30 -27.40
C PHE A 222 3.32 -4.45 -27.89
N PRO A 223 3.79 -5.39 -28.74
CA PRO A 223 2.91 -6.43 -29.25
C PRO A 223 2.24 -7.12 -28.05
N LYS A 224 0.92 -6.95 -27.91
CA LYS A 224 0.13 -7.17 -26.69
C LYS A 224 0.33 -8.56 -26.06
N TYR A 225 0.76 -9.51 -26.88
CA TYR A 225 0.94 -10.93 -26.56
C TYR A 225 2.37 -11.30 -26.13
N LYS A 226 3.40 -10.60 -26.63
CA LYS A 226 4.82 -10.94 -26.36
C LYS A 226 5.36 -10.40 -25.02
N LYS A 227 4.62 -9.55 -24.30
CA LYS A 227 5.11 -8.88 -23.07
C LYS A 227 4.16 -8.95 -21.87
N SER A 228 3.20 -9.87 -21.87
CA SER A 228 2.53 -10.27 -20.62
C SER A 228 3.60 -10.72 -19.62
N TYR A 229 3.53 -10.30 -18.36
CA TYR A 229 4.53 -10.58 -17.33
C TYR A 229 5.92 -9.96 -17.57
N TYR A 230 6.03 -8.86 -18.34
CA TYR A 230 7.32 -8.24 -18.68
C TYR A 230 8.27 -8.08 -17.48
N ILE A 231 7.78 -7.51 -16.37
CA ILE A 231 8.56 -7.27 -15.15
C ILE A 231 9.16 -8.58 -14.64
N TYR A 232 8.31 -9.60 -14.45
CA TYR A 232 8.73 -10.90 -13.98
C TYR A 232 9.70 -11.58 -14.94
N ASN A 233 9.39 -11.61 -16.25
CA ASN A 233 10.24 -12.24 -17.26
C ASN A 233 11.64 -11.61 -17.31
N LYS A 234 11.73 -10.28 -17.21
CA LYS A 234 13.02 -9.58 -17.21
C LYS A 234 13.80 -9.87 -15.93
N LEU A 235 13.16 -9.79 -14.76
CA LEU A 235 13.83 -10.13 -13.50
C LEU A 235 14.30 -11.58 -13.50
N SER A 236 13.46 -12.55 -13.90
CA SER A 236 13.84 -13.96 -14.02
C SER A 236 14.99 -14.21 -14.99
N LYS A 237 15.13 -13.38 -16.03
CA LYS A 237 16.21 -13.47 -17.01
C LYS A 237 17.55 -12.99 -16.44
N TYR A 238 17.53 -11.91 -15.65
CA TYR A 238 18.75 -11.26 -15.13
C TYR A 238 19.14 -11.73 -13.73
N ALA A 239 18.25 -12.45 -13.05
CA ALA A 239 18.49 -12.94 -11.70
C ALA A 239 19.49 -14.10 -11.68
N THR A 240 20.46 -14.02 -10.78
CA THR A 240 21.35 -15.14 -10.42
C THR A 240 20.60 -16.13 -9.53
N ILE A 241 19.76 -15.64 -8.62
CA ILE A 241 18.90 -16.43 -7.74
C ILE A 241 17.47 -15.90 -7.86
N GLU A 242 16.51 -16.82 -8.04
CA GLU A 242 15.07 -16.53 -8.07
C GLU A 242 14.35 -17.51 -7.13
N GLY A 243 13.38 -17.00 -6.37
CA GLY A 243 12.59 -17.84 -5.49
C GLY A 243 11.48 -17.09 -4.76
N TYR A 244 11.18 -17.59 -3.57
CA TYR A 244 10.23 -16.99 -2.64
C TYR A 244 10.88 -16.80 -1.28
N SER A 245 10.57 -15.69 -0.64
CA SER A 245 10.95 -15.50 0.76
C SER A 245 10.08 -16.35 1.69
N SER A 246 10.60 -16.67 2.87
CA SER A 246 9.80 -17.19 3.98
C SER A 246 8.87 -16.14 4.61
N HIS A 247 8.90 -14.89 4.13
CA HIS A 247 7.93 -13.89 4.58
C HIS A 247 6.60 -14.04 3.86
N VAL A 248 5.53 -13.83 4.62
CA VAL A 248 4.15 -14.01 4.15
C VAL A 248 3.34 -12.73 4.29
N GLY A 249 2.67 -12.33 3.21
CA GLY A 249 1.67 -11.25 3.22
C GLY A 249 0.24 -11.80 3.13
N THR A 250 -0.76 -11.16 3.70
CA THR A 250 -2.15 -11.66 3.56
C THR A 250 -2.63 -11.58 2.11
N ILE A 251 -3.24 -12.63 1.55
CA ILE A 251 -3.83 -12.58 0.21
C ILE A 251 -4.89 -11.49 0.11
N GLN A 252 -5.06 -10.98 -1.10
CA GLN A 252 -6.11 -10.06 -1.46
C GLN A 252 -7.15 -10.76 -2.33
N TYR A 253 -8.41 -10.72 -1.89
CA TYR A 253 -9.53 -11.35 -2.61
C TYR A 253 -10.12 -10.44 -3.69
N VAL A 254 -10.15 -9.12 -3.46
CA VAL A 254 -10.60 -8.11 -4.42
C VAL A 254 -9.44 -7.76 -5.35
N ARG A 255 -9.50 -8.14 -6.62
CA ARG A 255 -8.35 -8.01 -7.54
C ARG A 255 -8.14 -6.59 -8.04
N ASP A 256 -9.23 -5.84 -8.16
CA ASP A 256 -9.23 -4.61 -8.91
C ASP A 256 -8.79 -3.39 -8.08
N ASN A 257 -8.35 -3.54 -6.81
CA ASN A 257 -7.72 -2.49 -6.00
C ASN A 257 -6.23 -2.79 -5.65
N SER A 258 -5.52 -3.53 -6.51
CA SER A 258 -4.21 -4.10 -6.18
C SER A 258 -3.07 -3.08 -5.97
N GLU A 259 -3.14 -1.89 -6.58
CA GLU A 259 -2.04 -0.90 -6.55
C GLU A 259 -1.77 -0.44 -5.11
N ILE A 260 -2.79 0.13 -4.45
CA ILE A 260 -2.66 0.62 -3.08
C ILE A 260 -2.49 -0.52 -2.07
N LYS A 261 -3.09 -1.68 -2.30
CA LYS A 261 -3.03 -2.82 -1.37
C LYS A 261 -1.65 -3.47 -1.35
N ASN A 262 -0.99 -3.58 -2.51
CA ASN A 262 0.39 -4.02 -2.60
C ASN A 262 1.34 -2.95 -2.03
N MET A 263 1.10 -1.66 -2.30
CA MET A 263 1.91 -0.58 -1.73
C MET A 263 1.84 -0.53 -0.20
N ASN A 264 0.64 -0.53 0.39
CA ASN A 264 0.44 -0.55 1.84
C ASN A 264 1.12 -1.78 2.48
N ALA A 265 0.99 -2.96 1.87
CA ALA A 265 1.63 -4.17 2.38
C ALA A 265 3.17 -4.13 2.30
N ALA A 266 3.73 -3.64 1.19
CA ALA A 266 5.17 -3.46 1.04
C ALA A 266 5.74 -2.49 2.09
N LEU A 267 5.05 -1.37 2.33
CA LEU A 267 5.44 -0.41 3.37
C LEU A 267 5.34 -1.02 4.77
N LYS A 268 4.25 -1.72 5.10
CA LYS A 268 4.14 -2.46 6.38
C LYS A 268 5.27 -3.46 6.58
N TYR A 269 5.65 -4.13 5.51
CA TYR A 269 6.68 -5.16 5.55
C TYR A 269 8.09 -4.62 5.77
N ILE A 270 8.45 -3.55 5.07
CA ILE A 270 9.80 -2.97 5.21
C ILE A 270 9.96 -2.19 6.53
N LEU A 271 8.84 -1.65 7.03
CA LEU A 271 8.83 -0.77 8.20
C LEU A 271 8.54 -1.49 9.53
N GLY A 272 7.72 -2.54 9.53
CA GLY A 272 7.33 -3.19 10.77
C GLY A 272 8.40 -4.15 11.33
N THR A 273 8.11 -4.71 12.49
CA THR A 273 8.93 -5.70 13.18
C THR A 273 8.65 -7.10 12.66
N LYS A 274 9.72 -7.80 12.31
CA LYS A 274 9.68 -9.19 11.86
C LYS A 274 9.43 -10.13 13.03
N SER A 275 8.48 -11.04 12.88
CA SER A 275 8.19 -12.11 13.85
C SER A 275 8.08 -13.46 13.14
N GLU A 276 8.62 -14.51 13.75
CA GLU A 276 8.50 -15.88 13.26
C GLU A 276 7.10 -16.43 13.54
N ILE A 277 6.56 -17.19 12.60
CA ILE A 277 5.37 -18.00 12.76
C ILE A 277 5.62 -19.39 12.19
N ILE A 278 4.99 -20.40 12.76
CA ILE A 278 5.08 -21.77 12.28
C ILE A 278 3.76 -22.12 11.60
N ILE A 279 3.84 -22.62 10.37
CA ILE A 279 2.70 -23.08 9.59
C ILE A 279 3.07 -24.46 9.04
N ASP A 280 2.28 -25.48 9.38
CA ASP A 280 2.52 -26.88 8.98
C ASP A 280 3.97 -27.35 9.22
N GLY A 281 4.52 -27.02 10.39
CA GLY A 281 5.90 -27.36 10.75
C GLY A 281 6.98 -26.58 10.01
N LYS A 282 6.62 -25.64 9.13
CA LYS A 282 7.56 -24.76 8.41
C LYS A 282 7.59 -23.37 9.03
N LYS A 283 8.79 -22.80 9.11
CA LYS A 283 9.02 -21.45 9.62
C LYS A 283 8.76 -20.42 8.54
N PHE A 284 7.87 -19.48 8.84
CA PHE A 284 7.60 -18.29 8.04
C PHE A 284 7.81 -17.04 8.90
N PHE A 285 7.84 -15.89 8.24
CA PHE A 285 7.94 -14.60 8.90
C PHE A 285 6.76 -13.72 8.54
N GLN A 286 6.20 -13.05 9.53
CA GLN A 286 5.22 -12.00 9.33
C GLN A 286 5.77 -10.69 9.89
N THR A 287 5.41 -9.58 9.27
CA THR A 287 5.77 -8.26 9.76
C THR A 287 4.56 -7.58 10.39
N LYS A 288 4.73 -7.07 11.60
CA LYS A 288 3.71 -6.32 12.35
C LYS A 288 4.36 -5.11 13.04
N TYR A 289 3.59 -4.06 13.27
CA TYR A 289 3.99 -3.00 14.19
C TYR A 289 3.95 -3.52 15.63
N LYS A 290 4.79 -2.98 16.51
CA LYS A 290 4.94 -3.41 17.92
C LYS A 290 3.62 -3.21 18.67
N THR A 291 3.00 -2.04 18.56
CA THR A 291 1.78 -1.71 19.32
C THR A 291 0.59 -1.32 18.46
N LEU A 292 0.82 -0.89 17.21
CA LEU A 292 -0.27 -0.54 16.29
C LEU A 292 -0.95 -1.76 15.67
N SER A 293 -2.22 -1.95 15.99
CA SER A 293 -3.10 -2.83 15.22
C SER A 293 -3.35 -2.26 13.81
N THR A 294 -3.83 -3.11 12.89
CA THR A 294 -4.22 -2.65 11.53
C THR A 294 -5.31 -1.58 11.56
N GLU A 295 -6.18 -1.60 12.58
CA GLU A 295 -7.23 -0.60 12.73
C GLU A 295 -6.66 0.75 13.17
N GLN A 296 -5.80 0.74 14.19
CA GLN A 296 -5.15 1.96 14.68
C GLN A 296 -4.29 2.58 13.59
N LEU A 297 -3.52 1.77 12.85
CA LEU A 297 -2.75 2.26 11.72
C LEU A 297 -3.64 2.91 10.64
N ASN A 298 -4.76 2.28 10.28
CA ASN A 298 -5.68 2.88 9.32
C ASN A 298 -6.26 4.19 9.85
N HIS A 299 -6.62 4.25 11.14
CA HIS A 299 -7.09 5.48 11.78
C HIS A 299 -6.05 6.60 11.72
N THR A 300 -4.79 6.30 12.05
CA THR A 300 -3.69 7.27 11.96
C THR A 300 -3.50 7.78 10.53
N ILE A 301 -3.51 6.87 9.54
CA ILE A 301 -3.43 7.25 8.12
C ILE A 301 -4.58 8.20 7.74
N ASN A 302 -5.79 7.98 8.26
CA ASN A 302 -6.95 8.82 7.96
C ASN A 302 -6.82 10.22 8.57
N GLU A 303 -6.39 10.32 9.83
CA GLU A 303 -6.17 11.62 10.47
C GLU A 303 -5.03 12.39 9.81
N LEU A 304 -3.97 11.70 9.38
CA LEU A 304 -2.91 12.30 8.57
C LEU A 304 -3.48 12.82 7.24
N MET A 305 -4.18 11.98 6.49
CA MET A 305 -4.81 12.36 5.22
C MET A 305 -5.74 13.56 5.37
N PHE A 306 -6.57 13.58 6.40
CA PHE A 306 -7.45 14.70 6.70
C PHE A 306 -6.66 15.99 7.00
N THR A 307 -5.63 15.90 7.85
CA THR A 307 -4.76 17.04 8.17
C THR A 307 -4.12 17.62 6.91
N HIS A 308 -3.69 16.76 5.98
CA HIS A 308 -3.18 17.17 4.67
C HIS A 308 -4.21 17.90 3.81
N LEU A 309 -5.40 17.34 3.68
CA LEU A 309 -6.46 17.93 2.87
C LEU A 309 -6.90 19.28 3.46
N LYS A 310 -7.00 19.38 4.78
CA LYS A 310 -7.30 20.64 5.48
C LYS A 310 -6.23 21.71 5.21
N LYS A 311 -4.94 21.37 5.26
CA LYS A 311 -3.84 22.29 4.89
C LYS A 311 -3.94 22.80 3.46
N LEU A 312 -4.44 21.96 2.55
CA LEU A 312 -4.64 22.29 1.15
C LEU A 312 -5.92 23.11 0.88
N GLY A 313 -6.66 23.49 1.93
CA GLY A 313 -7.87 24.30 1.82
C GLY A 313 -9.15 23.52 1.51
N TYR A 314 -9.11 22.19 1.63
CA TYR A 314 -10.32 21.37 1.61
C TYR A 314 -11.05 21.46 2.95
N GLY A 315 -12.38 21.52 2.88
CA GLY A 315 -13.23 21.88 4.01
C GLY A 315 -13.93 20.70 4.67
N GLN A 316 -15.02 21.03 5.35
CA GLN A 316 -15.81 20.11 6.17
C GLN A 316 -16.45 18.99 5.34
N VAL A 317 -16.75 19.24 4.06
CA VAL A 317 -17.40 18.24 3.19
C VAL A 317 -16.47 17.05 2.97
N THR A 318 -15.21 17.33 2.60
CA THR A 318 -14.18 16.30 2.44
C THR A 318 -13.90 15.57 3.76
N GLU A 319 -13.86 16.30 4.88
CA GLU A 319 -13.70 15.69 6.21
C GLU A 319 -14.82 14.70 6.53
N ASN A 320 -16.07 15.16 6.43
CA ASN A 320 -17.25 14.37 6.75
C ASN A 320 -17.32 13.13 5.87
N PHE A 321 -16.97 13.25 4.59
CA PHE A 321 -16.91 12.10 3.69
C PHE A 321 -15.92 11.03 4.19
N ILE A 322 -14.68 11.41 4.50
CA ILE A 322 -13.64 10.47 4.96
C ILE A 322 -14.06 9.83 6.28
N ARG A 323 -14.58 10.62 7.23
CA ARG A 323 -15.02 10.12 8.53
C ARG A 323 -16.18 9.13 8.39
N ASN A 324 -17.23 9.50 7.65
CA ASN A 324 -18.40 8.64 7.44
C ASN A 324 -18.02 7.34 6.71
N ALA A 325 -17.20 7.43 5.67
CA ALA A 325 -16.72 6.26 4.96
C ALA A 325 -15.88 5.33 5.85
N TYR A 326 -15.10 5.90 6.78
CA TYR A 326 -14.33 5.12 7.74
C TYR A 326 -15.20 4.45 8.81
N GLU A 327 -16.27 5.08 9.27
CA GLU A 327 -17.25 4.42 10.15
C GLU A 327 -17.90 3.22 9.46
N VAL A 328 -18.33 3.38 8.21
CA VAL A 328 -18.88 2.28 7.41
C VAL A 328 -17.84 1.15 7.23
N TYR A 329 -16.57 1.49 6.98
CA TYR A 329 -15.49 0.50 6.95
C TYR A 329 -15.38 -0.29 8.26
N LYS A 330 -15.40 0.40 9.40
CA LYS A 330 -15.29 -0.23 10.72
C LYS A 330 -16.47 -1.15 10.99
N GLU A 331 -17.67 -0.73 10.64
CA GLU A 331 -18.88 -1.55 10.76
C GLU A 331 -18.79 -2.82 9.90
N ALA A 332 -18.49 -2.67 8.60
CA ALA A 332 -18.33 -3.80 7.69
C ALA A 332 -17.22 -4.76 8.14
N LYS A 333 -16.13 -4.23 8.72
CA LYS A 333 -15.06 -5.05 9.29
C LYS A 333 -15.52 -5.79 10.55
N SER A 334 -16.32 -5.15 11.41
CA SER A 334 -16.90 -5.76 12.62
C SER A 334 -17.86 -6.88 12.26
N GLN A 335 -18.81 -6.64 11.35
CA GLN A 335 -19.74 -7.67 10.86
C GLN A 335 -18.98 -8.87 10.30
N ARG A 336 -18.00 -8.60 9.43
CA ARG A 336 -17.14 -9.64 8.86
C ARG A 336 -16.34 -10.42 9.90
N SER A 337 -15.97 -9.83 11.03
CA SER A 337 -15.13 -10.52 12.03
C SER A 337 -15.81 -11.75 12.64
N ALA A 338 -17.14 -11.71 12.73
CA ALA A 338 -17.98 -12.78 13.26
C ALA A 338 -18.27 -13.92 12.26
N LEU A 339 -17.97 -13.74 10.98
CA LEU A 339 -18.23 -14.72 9.92
C LEU A 339 -17.15 -15.81 9.87
N ASP A 340 -17.47 -16.95 9.26
CA ASP A 340 -16.47 -17.97 8.93
C ASP A 340 -15.55 -17.50 7.79
N MET A 341 -14.56 -18.33 7.38
CA MET A 341 -13.59 -17.90 6.38
C MET A 341 -14.20 -17.72 4.98
N ILE A 342 -15.12 -18.58 4.55
CA ILE A 342 -15.70 -18.54 3.20
C ILE A 342 -16.62 -17.32 3.12
N ASP A 343 -17.45 -17.11 4.13
CA ASP A 343 -18.33 -15.96 4.26
C ASP A 343 -17.54 -14.65 4.40
N LYS A 344 -16.39 -14.66 5.10
CA LYS A 344 -15.45 -13.53 5.13
C LYS A 344 -14.96 -13.14 3.73
N ILE A 345 -14.73 -14.12 2.86
CA ILE A 345 -14.25 -13.91 1.49
C ILE A 345 -15.39 -13.40 0.62
N ALA A 346 -16.57 -14.02 0.70
CA ALA A 346 -17.78 -13.59 -0.01
C ALA A 346 -18.12 -12.14 0.39
N HIS A 347 -18.22 -11.86 1.68
CA HIS A 347 -18.49 -10.52 2.20
C HIS A 347 -17.44 -9.49 1.77
N LYS A 348 -16.13 -9.85 1.75
CA LYS A 348 -15.09 -8.95 1.20
C LYS A 348 -15.28 -8.69 -0.27
N SER A 349 -15.64 -9.73 -1.01
CA SER A 349 -15.81 -9.68 -2.46
C SER A 349 -17.08 -8.93 -2.83
N GLU A 350 -18.15 -8.99 -2.05
CA GLU A 350 -19.38 -8.21 -2.29
C GLU A 350 -19.17 -6.72 -1.99
N TRP A 351 -18.64 -6.41 -0.80
CA TRP A 351 -18.35 -5.03 -0.37
C TRP A 351 -17.33 -4.34 -1.26
N GLY A 352 -16.27 -5.05 -1.60
CA GLY A 352 -15.28 -4.60 -2.55
C GLY A 352 -15.55 -5.10 -3.96
N GLY A 353 -16.81 -5.38 -4.36
CA GLY A 353 -17.23 -5.96 -5.64
C GLY A 353 -18.48 -5.31 -6.23
N ILE A 354 -19.56 -6.06 -6.14
CA ILE A 354 -20.82 -5.83 -6.87
C ILE A 354 -21.47 -4.47 -6.48
N ASN A 355 -21.13 -3.90 -5.32
CA ASN A 355 -21.71 -2.64 -4.83
C ASN A 355 -20.86 -1.36 -5.08
N LYS A 356 -19.75 -1.45 -5.84
CA LYS A 356 -18.58 -0.54 -5.73
C LYS A 356 -18.70 0.92 -6.19
N ASN A 357 -19.43 1.25 -7.26
CA ASN A 357 -19.36 2.61 -7.84
C ASN A 357 -20.56 3.51 -7.51
N ASN A 358 -21.70 2.92 -7.15
CA ASN A 358 -22.94 3.68 -6.95
C ASN A 358 -23.13 4.16 -5.50
N HIS A 359 -22.38 3.63 -4.53
CA HIS A 359 -22.54 3.98 -3.11
C HIS A 359 -21.68 5.18 -2.66
N TRP A 360 -20.62 5.52 -3.40
CA TRP A 360 -19.67 6.55 -2.99
C TRP A 360 -19.62 7.69 -4.01
N ILE A 361 -20.42 8.72 -3.75
CA ILE A 361 -20.28 10.01 -4.43
C ILE A 361 -19.16 10.78 -3.73
N ILE A 362 -17.95 10.69 -4.29
CA ILE A 362 -16.79 11.41 -3.76
C ILE A 362 -17.02 12.91 -3.97
N PRO A 363 -16.88 13.75 -2.93
CA PRO A 363 -17.15 15.18 -3.06
C PRO A 363 -16.20 15.84 -4.05
N THR A 364 -16.77 16.65 -4.94
CA THR A 364 -16.05 17.63 -5.74
C THR A 364 -16.10 18.97 -5.02
N GLU A 365 -15.34 19.11 -3.95
CA GLU A 365 -15.28 20.35 -3.16
C GLU A 365 -14.28 21.34 -3.80
N ILE A 366 -14.74 22.57 -4.04
CA ILE A 366 -13.89 23.68 -4.45
C ILE A 366 -13.13 24.18 -3.21
N ARG A 367 -11.82 24.32 -3.32
CA ARG A 367 -10.98 24.80 -2.21
C ARG A 367 -11.34 26.22 -1.82
N LYS A 368 -11.40 26.46 -0.50
CA LYS A 368 -11.77 27.78 0.03
C LYS A 368 -10.67 28.84 -0.20
N SER A 369 -9.40 28.44 -0.07
CA SER A 369 -8.24 29.25 -0.47
C SER A 369 -7.00 28.36 -0.55
N ILE A 370 -6.15 28.59 -1.56
CA ILE A 370 -4.85 27.90 -1.68
C ILE A 370 -3.80 28.83 -1.08
N ASP A 371 -3.14 28.41 0.00
CA ASP A 371 -1.93 29.10 0.42
C ASP A 371 -0.83 28.85 -0.63
N HIS A 372 -0.60 29.84 -1.49
CA HIS A 372 0.36 29.76 -2.59
C HIS A 372 1.82 29.67 -2.10
N THR A 373 2.08 29.99 -0.83
CA THR A 373 3.40 29.88 -0.19
C THR A 373 3.75 28.45 0.23
N LEU A 374 2.77 27.52 0.19
CA LEU A 374 3.00 26.11 0.45
C LEU A 374 3.89 25.51 -0.64
N CYS A 375 5.08 25.07 -0.21
CA CYS A 375 6.03 24.36 -1.04
C CYS A 375 6.16 22.94 -0.54
N PHE A 376 6.35 22.01 -1.48
CA PHE A 376 6.32 20.60 -1.19
C PHE A 376 7.64 19.91 -1.50
N SER A 377 8.75 20.53 -1.09
CA SER A 377 10.04 19.86 -1.00
C SER A 377 10.12 19.06 0.30
N TYR A 378 10.60 17.82 0.20
CA TYR A 378 10.97 16.99 1.36
C TYR A 378 12.44 17.17 1.75
N GLY A 379 13.16 18.08 1.08
CA GLY A 379 14.47 18.48 1.57
C GLY A 379 14.28 19.08 2.96
N LEU A 380 15.20 18.78 3.87
CA LEU A 380 15.33 19.52 5.12
C LEU A 380 15.18 21.02 4.81
N PRO A 381 14.36 21.78 5.55
CA PRO A 381 14.20 23.20 5.30
C PRO A 381 15.60 23.83 5.33
N SER A 382 16.08 24.29 4.16
CA SER A 382 17.21 25.19 4.16
C SER A 382 16.76 26.47 4.85
N SER A 383 17.63 27.06 5.68
CA SER A 383 17.39 28.35 6.35
C SER A 383 16.99 29.47 5.37
N GLU A 384 17.20 29.27 4.07
CA GLU A 384 16.85 30.18 2.98
C GLU A 384 15.40 30.03 2.46
N ASN A 385 14.71 28.93 2.72
CA ASN A 385 13.34 28.71 2.28
C ASN A 385 12.32 29.08 3.38
N LYS A 386 11.87 30.34 3.38
CA LYS A 386 10.73 30.83 4.20
C LYS A 386 9.36 30.21 3.81
N GLN A 387 9.33 29.10 3.09
CA GLN A 387 8.10 28.46 2.60
C GLN A 387 7.59 27.42 3.61
N LYS A 388 6.31 27.49 3.97
CA LYS A 388 5.66 26.49 4.81
C LYS A 388 5.62 25.15 4.05
N SER A 389 6.17 24.09 4.63
CA SER A 389 6.10 22.74 4.03
C SER A 389 4.78 22.06 4.40
N CYS A 390 4.03 21.59 3.41
CA CYS A 390 2.85 20.76 3.66
C CYS A 390 3.19 19.40 4.27
N TYR A 391 4.38 18.88 3.97
CA TYR A 391 4.78 17.50 4.31
C TYR A 391 5.48 17.34 5.64
N HIS A 392 5.92 18.45 6.22
CA HIS A 392 6.27 18.49 7.63
C HIS A 392 5.03 18.89 8.41
N LEU A 393 4.55 17.97 9.23
CA LEU A 393 3.60 18.32 10.26
C LEU A 393 4.31 19.23 11.25
N THR A 394 3.68 20.35 11.59
CA THR A 394 4.13 21.19 12.70
C THR A 394 4.00 20.39 14.01
N PRO A 395 4.75 20.76 15.07
CA PRO A 395 4.60 20.11 16.37
C PRO A 395 3.15 20.09 16.87
N ILE A 396 2.38 21.15 16.60
CA ILE A 396 0.96 21.27 16.95
C ILE A 396 0.11 20.25 16.19
N GLU A 397 0.38 20.04 14.90
CA GLU A 397 -0.35 19.07 14.08
C GLU A 397 -0.01 17.63 14.46
N ILE A 398 1.26 17.35 14.75
CA ILE A 398 1.69 16.05 15.29
C ILE A 398 0.93 15.76 16.58
N LEU A 399 0.89 16.72 17.50
CA LEU A 399 0.17 16.59 18.77
C LEU A 399 -1.34 16.38 18.54
N SER A 400 -1.94 17.15 17.64
CA SER A 400 -3.38 17.02 17.31
C SER A 400 -3.72 15.63 16.77
N VAL A 401 -2.92 15.11 15.84
CA VAL A 401 -3.12 13.75 15.30
C VAL A 401 -2.93 12.70 16.40
N LYS A 402 -1.89 12.83 17.24
CA LYS A 402 -1.65 11.92 18.38
C LYS A 402 -2.81 11.87 19.36
N ILE A 403 -3.38 13.04 19.71
CA ILE A 403 -4.55 13.14 20.60
C ILE A 403 -5.73 12.37 20.02
N LYS A 404 -6.11 12.64 18.75
CA LYS A 404 -7.23 11.95 18.10
C LYS A 404 -7.03 10.45 17.94
N CYS A 405 -5.79 10.00 17.76
CA CYS A 405 -5.46 8.57 17.73
C CYS A 405 -5.64 7.92 19.10
N THR A 406 -5.30 8.64 20.17
CA THR A 406 -5.44 8.18 21.56
C THR A 406 -6.90 8.14 22.01
N GLU A 407 -7.67 9.18 21.70
CA GLU A 407 -9.11 9.26 21.98
C GLU A 407 -9.87 8.11 21.31
N SER A 408 -9.58 7.83 20.04
CA SER A 408 -10.16 6.68 19.34
C SER A 408 -9.82 5.35 20.02
N ARG A 409 -8.60 5.19 20.54
CA ARG A 409 -8.18 3.98 21.27
C ARG A 409 -8.95 3.83 22.59
N GLN A 410 -9.15 4.92 23.32
CA GLN A 410 -9.92 4.92 24.57
C GLN A 410 -11.39 4.59 24.32
N GLN A 411 -12.01 5.16 23.28
CA GLN A 411 -13.39 4.83 22.88
C GLN A 411 -13.53 3.35 22.48
N GLN A 412 -12.58 2.80 21.73
CA GLN A 412 -12.56 1.37 21.40
C GLN A 412 -12.46 0.48 22.64
N LEU A 413 -11.57 0.80 23.58
CA LEU A 413 -11.44 0.08 24.85
C LEU A 413 -12.72 0.16 25.68
N HIS A 414 -13.34 1.34 25.76
CA HIS A 414 -14.60 1.53 26.47
C HIS A 414 -15.74 0.69 25.85
N ASN A 415 -15.82 0.63 24.51
CA ASN A 415 -16.79 -0.19 23.80
C ASN A 415 -16.55 -1.70 23.98
N ILE A 416 -15.28 -2.14 24.02
CA ILE A 416 -14.92 -3.54 24.32
C ILE A 416 -15.30 -3.89 25.75
N ILE A 417 -14.96 -3.04 26.73
CA ILE A 417 -15.32 -3.23 28.14
C ILE A 417 -16.84 -3.29 28.27
N ARG A 418 -17.61 -2.39 27.65
CA ARG A 418 -19.08 -2.47 27.63
C ARG A 418 -19.58 -3.79 27.04
N ARG A 419 -19.00 -4.28 25.94
CA ARG A 419 -19.38 -5.57 25.33
C ARG A 419 -19.02 -6.79 26.19
N ILE A 420 -17.97 -6.71 27.00
CA ILE A 420 -17.59 -7.73 27.98
C ILE A 420 -18.47 -7.65 29.25
N SER A 421 -18.94 -6.45 29.60
CA SER A 421 -19.79 -6.17 30.77
C SER A 421 -21.27 -6.45 30.53
N VAL A 422 -21.68 -6.62 29.27
CA VAL A 422 -23.01 -7.08 28.89
C VAL A 422 -22.93 -8.60 28.71
N PRO A 423 -23.83 -9.41 29.33
CA PRO A 423 -23.82 -10.86 29.15
C PRO A 423 -23.84 -11.18 27.66
N SER A 424 -22.93 -12.05 27.21
CA SER A 424 -22.84 -12.43 25.80
C SER A 424 -24.22 -12.87 25.28
N PHE A 425 -24.49 -12.64 23.99
CA PHE A 425 -25.70 -13.12 23.34
C PHE A 425 -25.89 -14.64 23.55
N SER A 426 -24.78 -15.40 23.71
CA SER A 426 -24.84 -16.82 24.11
C SER A 426 -25.42 -17.01 25.51
N THR A 427 -25.02 -16.24 26.53
CA THR A 427 -25.61 -16.32 27.88
C THR A 427 -27.08 -15.89 27.94
N MET A 428 -27.54 -14.98 27.07
CA MET A 428 -28.96 -14.63 26.95
C MET A 428 -29.78 -15.71 26.23
N VAL A 429 -29.23 -16.33 25.18
CA VAL A 429 -29.87 -17.46 24.47
C VAL A 429 -29.92 -18.70 25.37
N GLU A 430 -28.88 -18.94 26.16
CA GLU A 430 -28.79 -20.07 27.08
C GLU A 430 -29.64 -19.87 28.35
N ARG A 431 -29.81 -18.62 28.81
CA ARG A 431 -30.85 -18.27 29.81
C ARG A 431 -32.27 -18.43 29.26
N ARG A 432 -32.54 -18.00 28.03
CA ARG A 432 -33.86 -18.20 27.40
C ARG A 432 -34.17 -19.67 27.15
N ARG A 433 -33.17 -20.46 26.77
CA ARG A 433 -33.30 -21.91 26.57
C ARG A 433 -33.56 -22.65 27.89
N ARG A 434 -32.86 -22.30 28.98
CA ARG A 434 -33.15 -22.84 30.32
C ARG A 434 -34.52 -22.42 30.85
N GLN A 435 -34.99 -21.20 30.53
CA GLN A 435 -36.33 -20.75 30.90
C GLN A 435 -37.44 -21.44 30.08
N GLN A 436 -37.18 -21.81 28.82
CA GLN A 436 -38.09 -22.65 28.04
C GLN A 436 -38.10 -24.11 28.53
N GLU A 437 -36.94 -24.67 28.88
CA GLU A 437 -36.83 -26.04 29.42
C GLU A 437 -37.48 -26.16 30.82
N GLN A 438 -37.49 -25.10 31.63
CA GLN A 438 -38.21 -25.05 32.91
C GLN A 438 -39.72 -24.79 32.77
N GLY A 439 -40.18 -24.28 31.62
CA GLY A 439 -41.60 -24.04 31.35
C GLY A 439 -42.38 -25.26 30.85
N VAL A 440 -41.70 -26.38 30.55
CA VAL A 440 -42.30 -27.61 30.00
C VAL A 440 -42.63 -28.65 31.09
N ILE A 441 -42.35 -28.38 32.37
CA ILE A 441 -42.74 -29.25 33.49
C ILE A 441 -43.83 -28.57 34.32
N ARG A 442 -45.02 -28.40 33.75
CA ARG A 442 -46.29 -28.28 34.50
C ARG A 442 -47.46 -28.72 33.63
N GLU A 443 -47.62 -30.03 33.47
CA GLU A 443 -48.94 -30.67 33.47
C GLU A 443 -48.81 -32.03 34.16
N VAL A 444 -49.34 -32.12 35.38
CA VAL A 444 -50.06 -33.29 35.89
C VAL A 444 -51.40 -32.77 36.38
#